data_AF-A0A1A6HDV8-F1
#
_entry.id   AF-A0A1A6HDV8-F1
#
_cell.length_a   1.000
_cell.length_b   1.000
_cell.length_c   1.000
_cell.angle_alpha   90.00
_cell.angle_beta   90.00
_cell.angle_gamma   90.00
#
_symmetry.space_group_name_H-M   'P 1'
#
loop_
_entity.id
_entity.type
_entity.pdbx_description
1 polymer ?
#
loop_
_entity_poly.entity_id
_entity_poly.type
_entity_poly.pdbx_seq_one_letter_code
_entity_poly.pdbx_strand_id
1 'polypeptide(L)'
;MQWRALVLGLVLLRLGLHAVLWLVFGLGPSMGFYQRFPLSFGFQRLRGPDGSEPVGPPEGPAWLHRPRRGTEGRLETPQGPGMCGPAHWGYALGGRGCGPDEYERRYSGAFPPQLRAQMRDLARGMFVFGYDNYMAHAFPQDELNPIYCRGRGPDRGDPSNLNINDVLGNYSLTLVDALDTLAIMGNSSEFQKAVKLVINTVSFDKDSTVQVFEATISNNETCTAGAGSLLVEFGILSRLLGDSTFEWVARRAVKALWNLRSNNTGLLGNVVNIQTGHWVGKQSGLGAGLDSFYEYLLKSYILFGEKEDLEMFNAAYQSIQSYLRRGREACNEGEGDPPLYVNVLIGDVEDAICLHAFYYAIWKRYGALPERYNWQLQAPDVLFYPLRPELVESTYLLYQATKNPFYLHVGMDILQSLEKYTKVKSVF
;
A
#
# COMPACT_ATOMS: atom_id res chain seq x y z
N MET A 1 29.86 -23.01 -47.74
CA MET A 1 30.47 -23.74 -46.60
C MET A 1 30.95 -22.83 -45.45
N GLN A 2 30.45 -21.58 -45.31
CA GLN A 2 31.01 -20.59 -44.35
C GLN A 2 30.13 -20.25 -43.13
N TRP A 3 28.82 -20.53 -43.15
CA TRP A 3 27.94 -20.25 -42.01
C TRP A 3 28.21 -21.12 -40.78
N ARG A 4 28.66 -22.38 -41.00
CA ARG A 4 29.00 -23.29 -39.90
C ARG A 4 30.20 -22.78 -39.09
N ALA A 5 31.20 -22.19 -39.73
CA ALA A 5 32.36 -21.63 -39.03
C ALA A 5 32.00 -20.37 -38.24
N LEU A 6 31.08 -19.55 -38.76
CA LEU A 6 30.56 -18.35 -38.09
C LEU A 6 29.72 -18.70 -36.85
N VAL A 7 28.83 -19.70 -36.96
CA VAL A 7 28.04 -20.18 -35.82
C VAL A 7 28.93 -20.85 -34.78
N LEU A 8 29.92 -21.66 -35.21
CA LEU A 8 30.88 -22.27 -34.27
C LEU A 8 31.71 -21.18 -33.57
N GLY A 9 32.13 -20.14 -34.29
CA GLY A 9 32.84 -18.99 -33.74
C GLY A 9 32.02 -18.22 -32.70
N LEU A 10 30.74 -17.97 -32.96
CA LEU A 10 29.84 -17.30 -32.02
C LEU A 10 29.54 -18.16 -30.78
N VAL A 11 29.40 -19.48 -30.94
CA VAL A 11 29.21 -20.40 -29.81
C VAL A 11 30.47 -20.48 -28.95
N LEU A 12 31.66 -20.56 -29.57
CA LEU A 12 32.93 -20.57 -28.84
C LEU A 12 33.21 -19.23 -28.15
N LEU A 13 32.85 -18.10 -28.77
CA LEU A 13 32.94 -16.77 -28.17
C LEU A 13 32.02 -16.68 -26.93
N ARG A 14 30.79 -17.19 -27.04
CA ARG A 14 29.80 -17.18 -25.94
C ARG A 14 30.24 -18.09 -24.79
N LEU A 15 30.76 -19.29 -25.10
CA LEU A 15 31.31 -20.20 -24.08
C LEU A 15 32.56 -19.60 -23.42
N GLY A 16 33.42 -18.93 -24.17
CA GLY A 16 34.59 -18.21 -23.65
C GLY A 16 34.20 -17.07 -22.71
N LEU A 17 33.23 -16.22 -23.12
CA LEU A 17 32.69 -15.16 -22.27
C LEU A 17 32.04 -15.70 -21.00
N HIS A 18 31.26 -16.78 -21.10
CA HIS A 18 30.67 -17.42 -19.93
C HIS A 18 31.73 -18.04 -19.01
N ALA A 19 32.78 -18.66 -19.54
CA ALA A 19 33.87 -19.22 -18.73
C ALA A 19 34.70 -18.13 -18.03
N VAL A 20 34.95 -17.01 -18.70
CA VAL A 20 35.63 -15.84 -18.10
C VAL A 20 34.76 -15.22 -17.01
N LEU A 21 33.46 -15.05 -17.24
CA LEU A 21 32.53 -14.59 -16.20
C LEU A 21 32.46 -15.58 -15.02
N TRP A 22 32.47 -16.88 -15.30
CA TRP A 22 32.43 -17.93 -14.26
C TRP A 22 33.70 -17.96 -13.41
N LEU A 23 34.88 -17.72 -14.00
CA LEU A 23 36.16 -17.62 -13.31
C LEU A 23 36.34 -16.30 -12.55
N VAL A 24 35.86 -15.17 -13.11
CA VAL A 24 35.97 -13.83 -12.49
C VAL A 24 35.00 -13.66 -11.32
N PHE A 25 33.81 -14.28 -11.37
CA PHE A 25 32.79 -14.13 -10.34
C PHE A 25 32.63 -15.34 -9.40
N GLY A 26 33.50 -16.35 -9.50
CA GLY A 26 33.77 -17.30 -8.42
C GLY A 26 32.57 -18.11 -7.90
N LEU A 27 31.68 -18.59 -8.78
CA LEU A 27 30.57 -19.45 -8.39
C LEU A 27 30.89 -20.92 -8.65
N GLY A 28 31.72 -21.50 -7.79
CA GLY A 28 31.90 -22.95 -7.68
C GLY A 28 30.65 -23.67 -7.14
N PRO A 29 30.59 -25.01 -7.24
CA PRO A 29 29.41 -25.78 -6.89
C PRO A 29 29.29 -25.97 -5.37
N SER A 30 28.26 -25.38 -4.76
CA SER A 30 27.83 -25.73 -3.41
C SER A 30 26.33 -26.01 -3.36
N MET A 31 26.02 -27.24 -2.94
CA MET A 31 24.68 -27.71 -2.61
C MET A 31 24.03 -26.84 -1.54
N GLY A 32 22.77 -26.47 -1.74
CA GLY A 32 21.93 -25.81 -0.74
C GLY A 32 21.04 -24.71 -1.31
N PHE A 33 20.15 -25.03 -2.27
CA PHE A 33 19.17 -24.06 -2.79
C PHE A 33 17.96 -23.91 -1.84
N TYR A 34 18.21 -23.28 -0.70
CA TYR A 34 17.26 -22.37 -0.07
C TYR A 34 17.97 -21.04 0.09
N GLN A 35 17.96 -20.21 -0.95
CA GLN A 35 18.42 -18.83 -0.85
C GLN A 35 17.37 -17.88 -1.43
N ARG A 36 16.67 -17.23 -0.50
CA ARG A 36 16.38 -15.80 -0.46
C ARG A 36 16.26 -15.13 -1.83
N PHE A 37 15.03 -14.81 -2.21
CA PHE A 37 14.76 -13.62 -3.02
C PHE A 37 15.47 -12.42 -2.36
N PRO A 38 16.38 -11.71 -3.06
CA PRO A 38 17.02 -10.53 -2.52
C PRO A 38 16.12 -9.31 -2.76
N LEU A 39 14.92 -9.31 -2.18
CA LEU A 39 14.18 -8.06 -1.96
C LEU A 39 14.35 -7.72 -0.49
N SER A 40 15.53 -7.20 -0.16
CA SER A 40 15.73 -6.49 1.11
C SER A 40 15.16 -5.09 0.93
N PHE A 41 13.91 -4.87 1.35
CA PHE A 41 13.38 -3.52 1.57
C PHE A 41 14.09 -2.91 2.79
N GLY A 42 15.33 -2.48 2.58
CA GLY A 42 16.03 -1.64 3.54
C GLY A 42 15.57 -0.21 3.30
N PHE A 43 14.83 0.37 4.26
CA PHE A 43 14.61 1.81 4.31
C PHE A 43 15.97 2.50 4.52
N GLN A 44 16.66 2.82 3.43
CA GLN A 44 17.79 3.74 3.48
C GLN A 44 17.23 5.14 3.76
N ARG A 45 17.74 5.79 4.82
CA ARG A 45 17.53 7.23 5.03
C ARG A 45 17.94 7.97 3.75
N LEU A 46 16.97 8.69 3.17
CA LEU A 46 17.16 9.50 1.97
C LEU A 46 18.25 10.55 2.23
N ARG A 47 19.30 10.57 1.40
CA ARG A 47 20.30 11.65 1.33
C ARG A 47 19.96 12.58 0.16
N GLY A 48 20.16 13.88 0.36
CA GLY A 48 19.84 14.92 -0.62
C GLY A 48 20.76 14.95 -1.86
N PRO A 49 20.43 15.77 -2.88
CA PRO A 49 20.97 15.65 -4.25
C PRO A 49 22.44 16.03 -4.45
N ASP A 50 23.07 16.75 -3.51
CA ASP A 50 24.43 17.31 -3.68
C ASP A 50 25.51 16.58 -2.85
N GLY A 51 25.16 15.48 -2.19
CA GLY A 51 26.11 14.77 -1.31
C GLY A 51 26.56 15.56 -0.08
N SER A 52 26.03 16.77 0.13
CA SER A 52 26.15 17.56 1.35
C SER A 52 25.05 17.19 2.34
N GLU A 53 25.41 17.04 3.62
CA GLU A 53 24.43 16.91 4.69
C GLU A 53 23.66 18.23 4.84
N PRO A 54 22.32 18.20 5.01
CA PRO A 54 21.59 19.39 5.41
C PRO A 54 22.13 19.84 6.76
N VAL A 55 22.43 21.14 6.87
CA VAL A 55 22.83 21.79 8.12
C VAL A 55 21.71 21.58 9.14
N GLY A 56 21.88 20.60 10.03
CA GLY A 56 20.97 20.33 11.13
C GLY A 56 21.25 21.26 12.33
N PRO A 57 20.27 21.49 13.22
CA PRO A 57 20.57 21.77 14.61
C PRO A 57 21.08 20.49 15.31
N PRO A 58 21.81 20.61 16.44
CA PRO A 58 22.94 19.74 16.78
C PRO A 58 22.54 18.35 17.31
N GLU A 59 23.45 17.39 17.08
CA GLU A 59 23.56 16.03 17.64
C GLU A 59 22.29 15.16 17.66
N GLY A 60 22.26 14.16 16.78
CA GLY A 60 21.22 13.14 16.76
C GLY A 60 21.14 12.33 18.07
N PRO A 61 19.94 11.96 18.53
CA PRO A 61 19.75 11.30 19.81
C PRO A 61 20.27 9.85 19.82
N ALA A 62 20.79 9.43 20.98
CA ALA A 62 21.55 8.20 21.24
C ALA A 62 20.83 6.85 20.95
N TRP A 63 19.57 6.84 20.50
CA TRP A 63 18.76 5.63 20.30
C TRP A 63 18.91 4.99 18.91
N LEU A 64 19.69 5.59 18.00
CA LEU A 64 20.16 4.92 16.78
C LEU A 64 21.27 3.89 17.03
N HIS A 65 21.82 3.84 18.25
CA HIS A 65 22.78 2.82 18.64
C HIS A 65 22.10 1.69 19.41
N ARG A 66 22.28 0.45 18.93
CA ARG A 66 21.93 -0.78 19.67
C ARG A 66 22.56 -0.71 21.06
N PRO A 67 21.84 -0.99 22.16
CA PRO A 67 22.48 -1.14 23.46
C PRO A 67 23.43 -2.34 23.39
N ARG A 68 24.74 -2.10 23.59
CA ARG A 68 25.65 -3.18 23.96
C ARG A 68 25.17 -3.74 25.30
N ARG A 69 25.00 -5.06 25.38
CA ARG A 69 24.71 -5.76 26.65
C ARG A 69 25.78 -5.36 27.68
N GLY A 70 25.35 -4.65 28.71
CA GLY A 70 26.14 -4.30 29.89
C GLY A 70 25.20 -4.02 31.06
N THR A 71 25.18 -4.97 31.99
CA THR A 71 24.81 -4.94 33.42
C THR A 71 23.81 -3.90 33.95
N GLU A 72 22.73 -4.44 34.53
CA GLU A 72 21.81 -3.91 35.55
C GLU A 72 22.09 -2.50 36.09
N GLY A 73 21.15 -1.58 35.87
CA GLY A 73 21.07 -0.28 36.53
C GLY A 73 19.69 0.34 36.30
N ARG A 74 18.89 0.45 37.36
CA ARG A 74 17.56 1.07 37.38
C ARG A 74 17.72 2.57 37.17
N LEU A 75 17.27 3.12 36.04
CA LEU A 75 17.24 4.57 35.80
C LEU A 75 15.83 5.11 36.06
N GLU A 76 15.69 5.95 37.08
CA GLU A 76 14.54 6.83 37.29
C GLU A 76 14.65 8.02 36.33
N THR A 77 13.56 8.33 35.60
CA THR A 77 13.45 9.53 34.76
C THR A 77 12.82 10.69 35.54
N PRO A 78 13.38 11.92 35.50
CA PRO A 78 12.75 13.08 36.12
C PRO A 78 11.64 13.63 35.21
N GLN A 79 10.39 13.45 35.59
CA GLN A 79 9.23 14.09 34.94
C GLN A 79 8.94 15.44 35.62
N GLY A 80 9.09 16.54 34.89
CA GLY A 80 8.54 17.84 35.28
C GLY A 80 7.01 17.85 35.10
N PRO A 81 6.26 18.65 35.88
CA PRO A 81 4.81 18.68 35.81
C PRO A 81 4.36 19.45 34.57
N GLY A 82 3.88 18.76 33.53
CA GLY A 82 3.14 19.40 32.43
C GLY A 82 3.51 19.01 31.00
N MET A 83 4.54 18.21 30.75
CA MET A 83 4.81 17.69 29.40
C MET A 83 4.19 16.31 29.23
N CYS A 84 3.13 16.24 28.44
CA CYS A 84 2.50 15.01 27.99
C CYS A 84 3.54 14.15 27.21
N GLY A 85 3.55 12.83 27.42
CA GLY A 85 4.35 11.91 26.59
C GLY A 85 3.85 11.90 25.14
N PRO A 86 4.68 11.47 24.17
CA PRO A 86 4.33 11.49 22.73
C PRO A 86 3.14 10.59 22.33
N ALA A 87 2.61 9.81 23.27
CA ALA A 87 1.51 8.87 23.06
C ALA A 87 0.26 9.26 23.89
N HIS A 88 -0.05 10.55 24.04
CA HIS A 88 -1.21 11.00 24.81
C HIS A 88 -2.51 10.99 23.96
N TRP A 89 -3.42 10.06 24.23
CA TRP A 89 -4.66 9.82 23.46
C TRP A 89 -5.96 10.32 24.14
N GLY A 90 -5.86 11.08 25.25
CA GLY A 90 -7.00 11.46 26.08
C GLY A 90 -8.12 12.21 25.34
N TYR A 91 -7.77 13.02 24.34
CA TYR A 91 -8.73 13.85 23.61
C TYR A 91 -9.67 13.05 22.69
N ALA A 92 -9.23 11.91 22.14
CA ALA A 92 -10.04 11.08 21.24
C ALA A 92 -11.19 10.34 21.95
N LEU A 93 -11.14 10.28 23.29
CA LEU A 93 -12.07 9.53 24.16
C LEU A 93 -12.73 10.42 25.23
N GLY A 94 -12.56 11.75 25.16
CA GLY A 94 -13.19 12.70 26.08
C GLY A 94 -12.48 12.93 27.43
N GLY A 95 -11.22 12.51 27.58
CA GLY A 95 -10.41 12.70 28.79
C GLY A 95 -9.54 13.97 28.76
N ARG A 96 -9.65 14.82 29.79
CA ARG A 96 -8.89 16.09 29.95
C ARG A 96 -7.72 15.99 30.94
N GLY A 97 -6.70 15.17 30.67
CA GLY A 97 -5.48 15.17 31.51
C GLY A 97 -4.30 14.36 30.98
N CYS A 98 -3.06 14.84 31.20
CA CYS A 98 -1.76 14.28 30.76
C CYS A 98 -1.28 13.00 31.51
N GLY A 99 -2.18 12.07 31.84
CA GLY A 99 -1.76 10.71 32.25
C GLY A 99 -1.60 9.81 31.02
N PRO A 100 -0.92 8.63 31.12
CA PRO A 100 -1.00 7.63 30.06
C PRO A 100 -2.48 7.38 29.79
N ASP A 101 -2.95 7.50 28.56
CA ASP A 101 -4.36 7.26 28.27
C ASP A 101 -4.72 5.78 28.47
N GLU A 102 -5.99 5.46 28.34
CA GLU A 102 -6.50 4.10 28.52
C GLU A 102 -5.76 3.09 27.62
N TYR A 103 -5.37 3.46 26.40
CA TYR A 103 -4.71 2.56 25.46
C TYR A 103 -3.24 2.35 25.82
N GLU A 104 -2.51 3.39 26.18
CA GLU A 104 -1.15 3.26 26.68
C GLU A 104 -1.14 2.45 27.99
N ARG A 105 -2.10 2.66 28.90
CA ARG A 105 -2.23 1.82 30.12
C ARG A 105 -2.58 0.36 29.82
N ARG A 106 -3.39 0.11 28.80
CA ARG A 106 -3.92 -1.23 28.47
C ARG A 106 -3.00 -2.04 27.54
N TYR A 107 -2.23 -1.36 26.70
CA TYR A 107 -1.45 -1.97 25.61
C TYR A 107 0.03 -1.54 25.62
N SER A 108 0.53 -0.85 26.65
CA SER A 108 1.97 -0.68 26.91
C SER A 108 2.71 -1.99 27.17
N GLY A 109 1.96 -3.07 27.46
CA GLY A 109 2.49 -4.42 27.51
C GLY A 109 2.93 -4.94 26.14
N ALA A 110 3.97 -5.76 26.11
CA ALA A 110 4.39 -6.44 24.88
C ALA A 110 3.25 -7.31 24.32
N PHE A 111 3.07 -7.32 23.00
CA PHE A 111 2.17 -8.25 22.34
C PHE A 111 2.73 -9.69 22.48
N PRO A 112 2.09 -10.61 23.24
CA PRO A 112 2.71 -11.89 23.57
C PRO A 112 3.01 -12.72 22.32
N PRO A 113 4.16 -13.41 22.24
CA PRO A 113 4.51 -14.25 21.08
C PRO A 113 3.46 -15.32 20.75
N GLN A 114 2.82 -15.90 21.78
CA GLN A 114 1.75 -16.88 21.62
C GLN A 114 0.52 -16.25 20.97
N LEU A 115 0.11 -15.06 21.42
CA LEU A 115 -0.98 -14.31 20.82
C LEU A 115 -0.65 -13.90 19.38
N ARG A 116 0.61 -13.56 19.09
CA ARG A 116 1.07 -13.24 17.73
C ARG A 116 0.96 -14.44 16.81
N ALA A 117 1.36 -15.61 17.27
CA ALA A 117 1.20 -16.85 16.52
C ALA A 117 -0.28 -17.14 16.28
N GLN A 118 -1.14 -17.02 17.30
CA GLN A 118 -2.58 -17.21 17.18
C GLN A 118 -3.21 -16.27 16.14
N MET A 119 -2.89 -14.97 16.17
CA MET A 119 -3.45 -14.01 15.20
C MET A 119 -2.93 -14.22 13.79
N ARG A 120 -1.66 -14.60 13.64
CA ARG A 120 -1.10 -15.02 12.34
C ARG A 120 -1.85 -16.24 11.79
N ASP A 121 -2.11 -17.24 12.64
CA ASP A 121 -2.77 -18.47 12.24
C ASP A 121 -4.26 -18.23 11.94
N LEU A 122 -4.91 -17.31 12.66
CA LEU A 122 -6.26 -16.81 12.33
C LEU A 122 -6.28 -16.16 10.95
N ALA A 123 -5.40 -15.18 10.68
CA ALA A 123 -5.33 -14.52 9.38
C ALA A 123 -5.08 -15.52 8.23
N ARG A 124 -4.20 -16.50 8.44
CA ARG A 124 -3.99 -17.61 7.50
C ARG A 124 -5.26 -18.43 7.31
N GLY A 125 -5.96 -18.79 8.39
CA GLY A 125 -7.20 -19.55 8.34
C GLY A 125 -8.32 -18.82 7.58
N MET A 126 -8.45 -17.51 7.79
CA MET A 126 -9.39 -16.65 7.06
C MET A 126 -9.06 -16.63 5.56
N PHE A 127 -7.79 -16.46 5.19
CA PHE A 127 -7.36 -16.51 3.80
C PHE A 127 -7.66 -17.86 3.15
N VAL A 128 -7.28 -18.97 3.79
CA VAL A 128 -7.54 -20.32 3.28
C VAL A 128 -9.03 -20.59 3.14
N PHE A 129 -9.86 -20.16 4.10
CA PHE A 129 -11.31 -20.28 4.01
C PHE A 129 -11.88 -19.56 2.79
N GLY A 130 -11.47 -18.31 2.53
CA GLY A 130 -11.93 -17.56 1.36
C GLY A 130 -11.41 -18.16 0.04
N TYR A 131 -10.12 -18.50 -0.01
CA TYR A 131 -9.47 -19.07 -1.19
C TYR A 131 -10.08 -20.42 -1.59
N ASP A 132 -10.20 -21.37 -0.65
CA ASP A 132 -10.71 -22.71 -0.93
C ASP A 132 -12.16 -22.66 -1.43
N ASN A 133 -13.00 -21.80 -0.85
CA ASN A 133 -14.36 -21.61 -1.31
C ASN A 133 -14.44 -20.92 -2.68
N TYR A 134 -13.57 -19.94 -2.96
CA TYR A 134 -13.47 -19.37 -4.29
C TYR A 134 -13.12 -20.47 -5.32
N MET A 135 -12.12 -21.30 -5.01
CA MET A 135 -11.71 -22.40 -5.89
C MET A 135 -12.82 -23.44 -6.08
N ALA A 136 -13.63 -23.70 -5.05
CA ALA A 136 -14.70 -24.67 -5.11
C ALA A 136 -15.98 -24.17 -5.81
N HIS A 137 -16.29 -22.87 -5.70
CA HIS A 137 -17.62 -22.35 -6.03
C HIS A 137 -17.62 -21.24 -7.09
N ALA A 138 -16.49 -20.59 -7.33
CA ALA A 138 -16.40 -19.42 -8.19
C ALA A 138 -15.43 -19.57 -9.35
N PHE A 139 -14.29 -20.23 -9.17
CA PHE A 139 -13.34 -20.43 -10.25
C PHE A 139 -14.01 -21.07 -11.49
N PRO A 140 -13.84 -20.54 -12.71
CA PRO A 140 -12.88 -19.49 -13.12
C PRO A 140 -13.43 -18.06 -13.18
N GLN A 141 -14.60 -17.80 -12.60
CA GLN A 141 -15.20 -16.46 -12.56
C GLN A 141 -14.33 -15.49 -11.73
N ASP A 142 -14.54 -14.19 -11.93
CA ASP A 142 -13.70 -13.15 -11.35
C ASP A 142 -13.81 -13.06 -9.83
N GLU A 143 -15.03 -13.19 -9.30
CA GLU A 143 -15.31 -13.08 -7.88
C GLU A 143 -16.19 -14.23 -7.38
N LEU A 144 -16.11 -14.50 -6.09
CA LEU A 144 -17.10 -15.32 -5.39
C LEU A 144 -18.21 -14.40 -4.85
N ASN A 145 -19.45 -14.66 -5.24
CA ASN A 145 -20.59 -13.99 -4.61
C ASN A 145 -20.84 -14.58 -3.20
N PRO A 146 -20.70 -13.79 -2.13
CA PRO A 146 -20.81 -14.26 -0.75
C PRO A 146 -22.20 -14.79 -0.38
N ILE A 147 -23.26 -14.23 -0.98
CA ILE A 147 -24.65 -14.55 -0.63
C ILE A 147 -25.09 -15.85 -1.29
N TYR A 148 -24.76 -16.03 -2.57
CA TYR A 148 -25.22 -17.16 -3.37
C TYR A 148 -24.22 -18.31 -3.45
N CYS A 149 -23.02 -18.15 -2.89
CA CYS A 149 -21.94 -19.16 -2.95
C CYS A 149 -21.69 -19.64 -4.39
N ARG A 150 -21.58 -18.70 -5.34
CA ARG A 150 -21.34 -18.98 -6.76
C ARG A 150 -20.46 -17.92 -7.39
N GLY A 151 -19.81 -18.27 -8.48
CA GLY A 151 -19.02 -17.33 -9.27
C GLY A 151 -19.83 -16.15 -9.82
N ARG A 152 -19.19 -15.00 -9.85
CA ARG A 152 -19.68 -13.75 -10.43
C ARG A 152 -18.68 -13.26 -11.47
N GLY A 153 -19.20 -12.88 -12.63
CA GLY A 153 -18.47 -12.24 -13.72
C GLY A 153 -19.28 -11.08 -14.28
N PRO A 154 -19.00 -10.62 -15.51
CA PRO A 154 -19.72 -9.51 -16.13
C PRO A 154 -21.21 -9.83 -16.29
N ASP A 155 -22.03 -8.82 -16.06
CA ASP A 155 -23.45 -8.79 -16.34
C ASP A 155 -23.71 -8.61 -17.83
N ARG A 156 -23.72 -9.73 -18.56
CA ARG A 156 -24.05 -9.76 -20.00
C ARG A 156 -25.54 -9.48 -20.28
N GLY A 157 -26.40 -9.55 -19.27
CA GLY A 157 -27.83 -9.28 -19.41
C GLY A 157 -28.13 -7.78 -19.41
N ASP A 158 -27.28 -6.99 -18.75
CA ASP A 158 -27.35 -5.53 -18.74
C ASP A 158 -25.99 -4.90 -19.05
N PRO A 159 -25.70 -4.62 -20.33
CA PRO A 159 -24.47 -3.93 -20.73
C PRO A 159 -24.29 -2.54 -20.11
N SER A 160 -25.36 -1.91 -19.61
CA SER A 160 -25.29 -0.60 -18.95
C SER A 160 -24.85 -0.65 -17.49
N ASN A 161 -24.68 -1.86 -16.93
CA ASN A 161 -24.20 -2.09 -15.57
C ASN A 161 -22.68 -1.91 -15.45
N LEU A 162 -22.21 -0.69 -15.71
CA LEU A 162 -20.79 -0.33 -15.76
C LEU A 162 -20.04 -0.71 -14.47
N ASN A 163 -20.69 -0.54 -13.31
CA ASN A 163 -20.09 -0.87 -12.01
C ASN A 163 -19.71 -2.36 -11.84
N ILE A 164 -20.29 -3.26 -12.65
CA ILE A 164 -19.95 -4.69 -12.67
C ILE A 164 -19.11 -5.01 -13.91
N ASN A 165 -19.55 -4.55 -15.07
CA ASN A 165 -18.96 -4.93 -16.35
C ASN A 165 -17.55 -4.36 -16.56
N ASP A 166 -17.25 -3.22 -15.97
CA ASP A 166 -15.94 -2.59 -16.12
C ASP A 166 -14.85 -3.25 -15.26
N VAL A 167 -15.27 -3.92 -14.18
CA VAL A 167 -14.40 -4.56 -13.17
C VAL A 167 -14.21 -6.05 -13.47
N LEU A 168 -15.30 -6.71 -13.88
CA LEU A 168 -15.35 -8.15 -14.04
C LEU A 168 -15.21 -8.53 -15.52
N GLY A 169 -13.98 -8.63 -16.02
CA GLY A 169 -13.68 -8.98 -17.41
C GLY A 169 -13.54 -10.48 -17.71
N ASN A 170 -13.97 -11.36 -16.81
CA ASN A 170 -13.82 -12.81 -16.85
C ASN A 170 -12.37 -13.32 -16.92
N TYR A 171 -11.41 -12.65 -16.30
CA TYR A 171 -9.99 -13.05 -16.30
C TYR A 171 -9.53 -13.65 -14.96
N SER A 172 -10.48 -14.21 -14.19
CA SER A 172 -10.23 -14.86 -12.89
C SER A 172 -9.55 -13.92 -11.90
N LEU A 173 -10.07 -12.68 -11.80
CA LEU A 173 -9.54 -11.59 -10.98
C LEU A 173 -9.07 -12.05 -9.59
N THR A 174 -9.94 -12.68 -8.80
CA THR A 174 -9.61 -13.16 -7.43
C THR A 174 -8.44 -14.14 -7.42
N LEU A 175 -8.32 -15.04 -8.41
CA LEU A 175 -7.21 -16.00 -8.46
C LEU A 175 -5.89 -15.28 -8.73
N VAL A 176 -5.90 -14.32 -9.67
CA VAL A 176 -4.72 -13.53 -10.05
C VAL A 176 -4.26 -12.69 -8.85
N ASP A 177 -5.19 -12.00 -8.18
CA ASP A 177 -4.92 -11.16 -7.01
C ASP A 177 -4.41 -11.96 -5.81
N ALA A 178 -4.86 -13.21 -5.64
CA ALA A 178 -4.41 -14.07 -4.54
C ALA A 178 -3.02 -14.70 -4.71
N LEU A 179 -2.38 -14.59 -5.89
CA LEU A 179 -1.13 -15.32 -6.19
C LEU A 179 0.04 -14.91 -5.28
N ASP A 180 0.23 -13.62 -5.06
CA ASP A 180 1.33 -13.14 -4.22
C ASP A 180 1.10 -13.51 -2.74
N THR A 181 -0.14 -13.48 -2.29
CA THR A 181 -0.55 -13.86 -0.94
C THR A 181 -0.34 -15.35 -0.72
N LEU A 182 -0.65 -16.19 -1.70
CA LEU A 182 -0.31 -17.63 -1.67
C LEU A 182 1.20 -17.84 -1.50
N ALA A 183 2.03 -17.06 -2.21
CA ALA A 183 3.48 -17.13 -2.07
C ALA A 183 3.94 -16.70 -0.66
N ILE A 184 3.38 -15.61 -0.11
CA ILE A 184 3.66 -15.12 1.25
C ILE A 184 3.23 -16.14 2.32
N MET A 185 2.09 -16.80 2.14
CA MET A 185 1.56 -17.81 3.07
C MET A 185 2.43 -19.07 3.10
N GLY A 186 3.31 -19.27 2.12
CA GLY A 186 4.33 -20.32 2.10
C GLY A 186 3.86 -21.68 1.61
N ASN A 187 2.62 -21.81 1.12
CA ASN A 187 2.13 -23.04 0.49
C ASN A 187 2.59 -23.10 -0.97
N SER A 188 3.85 -23.50 -1.18
CA SER A 188 4.47 -23.52 -2.51
C SER A 188 3.78 -24.45 -3.50
N SER A 189 3.18 -25.54 -3.02
CA SER A 189 2.47 -26.51 -3.88
C SER A 189 1.18 -25.91 -4.43
N GLU A 190 0.37 -25.28 -3.57
CA GLU A 190 -0.85 -24.61 -4.03
C GLU A 190 -0.53 -23.39 -4.89
N PHE A 191 0.50 -22.60 -4.54
CA PHE A 191 0.97 -21.49 -5.38
C PHE A 191 1.33 -21.96 -6.80
N GLN A 192 2.12 -23.03 -6.94
CA GLN A 192 2.47 -23.56 -8.26
C GLN A 192 1.25 -24.07 -9.04
N LYS A 193 0.27 -24.66 -8.34
CA LYS A 193 -0.99 -25.09 -8.95
C LYS A 193 -1.81 -23.90 -9.43
N ALA A 194 -1.95 -22.87 -8.61
CA ALA A 194 -2.65 -21.62 -8.95
C ALA A 194 -2.01 -20.94 -10.17
N VAL A 195 -0.68 -20.81 -10.22
CA VAL A 195 0.05 -20.27 -11.37
C VAL A 195 -0.24 -21.07 -12.65
N LYS A 196 -0.24 -22.40 -12.58
CA LYS A 196 -0.60 -23.26 -13.72
C LYS A 196 -2.05 -23.05 -14.17
N LEU A 197 -2.99 -22.90 -13.23
CA LEU A 197 -4.39 -22.61 -13.56
C LEU A 197 -4.52 -21.27 -14.28
N VAL A 198 -3.83 -20.24 -13.82
CA VAL A 198 -3.80 -18.93 -14.49
C VAL A 198 -3.27 -19.05 -15.91
N ILE A 199 -2.10 -19.69 -16.11
CA ILE A 199 -1.50 -19.90 -17.44
C ILE A 199 -2.47 -20.62 -18.39
N ASN A 200 -3.23 -21.60 -17.89
CA ASN A 200 -4.08 -22.44 -18.73
C ASN A 200 -5.49 -21.86 -18.96
N THR A 201 -5.96 -20.95 -18.10
CA THR A 201 -7.37 -20.53 -18.06
C THR A 201 -7.57 -19.05 -18.38
N VAL A 202 -6.62 -18.20 -17.99
CA VAL A 202 -6.73 -16.76 -18.16
C VAL A 202 -6.35 -16.38 -19.59
N SER A 203 -7.24 -15.65 -20.24
CA SER A 203 -7.00 -15.02 -21.55
C SER A 203 -7.53 -13.60 -21.50
N PHE A 204 -6.77 -12.67 -22.07
CA PHE A 204 -7.15 -11.27 -22.21
C PHE A 204 -7.73 -10.97 -23.61
N ASP A 205 -7.74 -11.95 -24.52
CA ASP A 205 -8.44 -11.86 -25.81
C ASP A 205 -9.93 -12.16 -25.61
N LYS A 206 -10.65 -11.19 -25.03
CA LYS A 206 -12.07 -11.29 -24.69
C LYS A 206 -12.78 -10.02 -25.11
N ASP A 207 -14.00 -10.19 -25.62
CA ASP A 207 -14.92 -9.08 -25.91
C ASP A 207 -15.51 -8.55 -24.59
N SER A 208 -14.71 -7.75 -23.89
CA SER A 208 -15.06 -7.10 -22.63
C SER A 208 -14.44 -5.70 -22.59
N THR A 209 -15.23 -4.71 -22.20
CA THR A 209 -14.69 -3.42 -21.78
C THR A 209 -14.11 -3.58 -20.39
N VAL A 210 -12.89 -3.12 -20.18
CA VAL A 210 -12.24 -3.11 -18.85
C VAL A 210 -11.79 -1.70 -18.54
N GLN A 211 -11.91 -1.29 -17.28
CA GLN A 211 -11.34 -0.03 -16.83
C GLN A 211 -9.81 -0.16 -16.71
N VAL A 212 -9.07 0.76 -17.33
CA VAL A 212 -7.60 0.83 -17.19
C VAL A 212 -7.20 1.20 -15.75
N PHE A 213 -8.13 1.78 -14.98
CA PHE A 213 -8.06 1.97 -13.54
C PHE A 213 -9.46 1.96 -12.92
N GLU A 214 -9.62 1.27 -11.79
CA GLU A 214 -10.87 1.03 -11.03
C GLU A 214 -11.42 2.29 -10.33
N ALA A 215 -11.73 3.32 -11.12
CA ALA A 215 -12.47 4.50 -10.68
C ALA A 215 -13.23 5.13 -11.85
N THR A 216 -14.44 4.63 -12.07
CA THR A 216 -15.59 5.18 -12.85
C THR A 216 -15.32 6.42 -13.69
N ILE A 217 -14.79 6.33 -14.92
CA ILE A 217 -14.88 7.48 -15.83
C ILE A 217 -15.07 7.07 -17.31
N SER A 218 -16.01 7.78 -17.96
CA SER A 218 -16.54 7.55 -19.31
C SER A 218 -15.49 7.56 -20.43
N ASN A 219 -15.90 7.18 -21.65
CA ASN A 219 -15.05 7.10 -22.87
C ASN A 219 -14.08 8.29 -23.10
N ASN A 220 -14.36 9.49 -22.58
CA ASN A 220 -13.56 10.69 -22.83
C ASN A 220 -13.01 11.35 -21.56
N GLU A 221 -13.13 10.73 -20.40
CA GLU A 221 -12.73 11.32 -19.13
C GLU A 221 -11.92 10.29 -18.32
N THR A 222 -11.08 10.75 -17.40
CA THR A 222 -10.39 9.90 -16.42
C THR A 222 -10.03 10.69 -15.16
N CYS A 223 -9.61 10.02 -14.09
CA CYS A 223 -9.32 10.65 -12.81
C CYS A 223 -7.81 10.76 -12.67
N THR A 224 -7.39 11.61 -11.75
CA THR A 224 -5.97 11.84 -11.50
C THR A 224 -5.26 10.55 -11.06
N ALA A 225 -5.89 9.77 -10.17
CA ALA A 225 -5.42 8.43 -9.81
C ALA A 225 -5.39 7.50 -11.04
N GLY A 226 -6.46 7.46 -11.82
CA GLY A 226 -6.57 6.51 -12.93
C GLY A 226 -5.62 6.72 -14.09
N ALA A 227 -5.26 7.96 -14.39
CA ALA A 227 -4.23 8.25 -15.38
C ALA A 227 -2.80 8.22 -14.79
N GLY A 228 -2.64 8.34 -13.48
CA GLY A 228 -1.32 8.55 -12.85
C GLY A 228 -0.78 7.41 -12.01
N SER A 229 -1.55 6.35 -11.77
CA SER A 229 -1.16 5.22 -10.91
C SER A 229 -0.78 3.98 -11.70
N LEU A 230 0.11 4.15 -12.69
CA LEU A 230 0.71 3.04 -13.45
C LEU A 230 2.25 3.06 -13.44
N LEU A 231 2.87 4.03 -12.75
CA LEU A 231 4.33 4.19 -12.72
C LEU A 231 5.05 2.92 -12.26
N VAL A 232 4.54 2.25 -11.22
CA VAL A 232 5.21 1.10 -10.59
C VAL A 232 5.13 -0.13 -11.48
N GLU A 233 3.95 -0.49 -11.95
CA GLU A 233 3.69 -1.69 -12.75
C GLU A 233 4.39 -1.56 -14.11
N PHE A 234 4.21 -0.43 -14.79
CA PHE A 234 4.80 -0.20 -16.10
C PHE A 234 6.32 -0.02 -16.02
N GLY A 235 6.82 0.56 -14.91
CA GLY A 235 8.26 0.65 -14.63
C GLY A 235 8.91 -0.72 -14.42
N ILE A 236 8.30 -1.59 -13.62
CA ILE A 236 8.79 -2.97 -13.42
C ILE A 236 8.72 -3.74 -14.74
N LEU A 237 7.61 -3.66 -15.47
CA LEU A 237 7.43 -4.34 -16.75
C LEU A 237 8.52 -3.94 -17.75
N SER A 238 8.77 -2.64 -17.90
CA SER A 238 9.81 -2.12 -18.79
C SER A 238 11.19 -2.66 -18.45
N ARG A 239 11.53 -2.74 -17.17
CA ARG A 239 12.84 -3.23 -16.69
C ARG A 239 13.01 -4.74 -16.89
N LEU A 240 11.93 -5.51 -16.69
CA LEU A 240 11.94 -6.95 -16.90
C LEU A 240 12.04 -7.32 -18.39
N LEU A 241 11.41 -6.53 -19.26
CA LEU A 241 11.44 -6.77 -20.71
C LEU A 241 12.65 -6.16 -21.42
N GLY A 242 13.28 -5.15 -20.80
CA GLY A 242 14.27 -4.32 -21.49
C GLY A 242 13.65 -3.40 -22.56
N ASP A 243 12.36 -3.06 -22.42
CA ASP A 243 11.59 -2.20 -23.33
C ASP A 243 11.01 -1.02 -22.54
N SER A 244 11.47 0.19 -22.82
CA SER A 244 11.08 1.41 -22.10
C SER A 244 9.69 1.93 -22.45
N THR A 245 8.99 1.34 -23.42
CA THR A 245 7.71 1.84 -23.93
C THR A 245 6.68 2.02 -22.82
N PHE A 246 6.51 1.02 -21.96
CA PHE A 246 5.52 1.05 -20.87
C PHE A 246 5.84 2.15 -19.86
N GLU A 247 7.04 2.13 -19.27
CA GLU A 247 7.48 3.14 -18.31
C GLU A 247 7.39 4.55 -18.89
N TRP A 248 7.79 4.73 -20.16
CA TRP A 248 7.71 6.02 -20.83
C TRP A 248 6.27 6.52 -20.98
N VAL A 249 5.31 5.66 -21.34
CA VAL A 249 3.89 6.03 -21.45
C VAL A 249 3.34 6.45 -20.07
N ALA A 250 3.62 5.67 -19.02
CA ALA A 250 3.16 5.99 -17.67
C ALA A 250 3.73 7.33 -17.18
N ARG A 251 5.03 7.56 -17.36
CA ARG A 251 5.67 8.85 -17.02
C ARG A 251 5.11 10.01 -17.81
N ARG A 252 4.82 9.82 -19.09
CA ARG A 252 4.22 10.86 -19.94
C ARG A 252 2.83 11.26 -19.43
N ALA A 253 2.00 10.29 -19.02
CA ALA A 253 0.69 10.56 -18.43
C ALA A 253 0.80 11.36 -17.13
N VAL A 254 1.70 10.96 -16.23
CA VAL A 254 1.98 11.68 -14.98
C VAL A 254 2.46 13.10 -15.24
N LYS A 255 3.39 13.31 -16.18
CA LYS A 255 3.84 14.67 -16.55
C LYS A 255 2.73 15.53 -17.14
N ALA A 256 1.85 14.93 -17.94
CA ALA A 256 0.69 15.65 -18.48
C ALA A 256 -0.23 16.13 -17.35
N LEU A 257 -0.60 15.25 -16.41
CA LEU A 257 -1.37 15.63 -15.22
C LEU A 257 -0.65 16.68 -14.37
N TRP A 258 0.66 16.50 -14.16
CA TRP A 258 1.52 17.42 -13.42
C TRP A 258 1.43 18.84 -14.00
N ASN A 259 1.45 18.97 -15.33
CA ASN A 259 1.37 20.28 -15.99
C ASN A 259 -0.02 20.92 -15.94
N LEU A 260 -1.06 20.20 -15.55
CA LEU A 260 -2.42 20.72 -15.43
C LEU A 260 -2.73 21.31 -14.05
N ARG A 261 -1.80 21.27 -13.09
CA ARG A 261 -2.01 21.86 -11.77
C ARG A 261 -2.51 23.30 -11.82
N SER A 262 -3.27 23.68 -10.79
CA SER A 262 -3.61 25.07 -10.53
C SER A 262 -2.34 25.92 -10.34
N ASN A 263 -2.19 27.00 -11.10
CA ASN A 263 -1.09 27.95 -10.95
C ASN A 263 -1.09 28.67 -9.59
N ASN A 264 -2.25 28.71 -8.92
CA ASN A 264 -2.40 29.42 -7.63
C ASN A 264 -2.10 28.51 -6.44
N THR A 265 -2.57 27.25 -6.48
CA THR A 265 -2.51 26.34 -5.32
C THR A 265 -1.53 25.20 -5.49
N GLY A 266 -1.13 24.87 -6.72
CA GLY A 266 -0.37 23.67 -7.01
C GLY A 266 -1.16 22.38 -6.76
N LEU A 267 -2.49 22.42 -6.74
CA LEU A 267 -3.33 21.22 -6.60
C LEU A 267 -3.84 20.72 -7.96
N LEU A 268 -4.10 19.42 -8.05
CA LEU A 268 -4.70 18.75 -9.21
C LEU A 268 -6.24 18.71 -9.07
N GLY A 269 -6.94 18.68 -10.20
CA GLY A 269 -8.37 18.37 -10.23
C GLY A 269 -8.62 16.87 -10.04
N ASN A 270 -9.89 16.47 -9.96
CA ASN A 270 -10.29 15.08 -9.76
C ASN A 270 -10.67 14.36 -11.05
N VAL A 271 -11.13 15.08 -12.09
CA VAL A 271 -11.55 14.49 -13.38
C VAL A 271 -11.03 15.32 -14.55
N VAL A 272 -10.26 14.69 -15.45
CA VAL A 272 -9.71 15.28 -16.67
C VAL A 272 -10.36 14.68 -17.90
N ASN A 273 -10.63 15.51 -18.90
CA ASN A 273 -11.04 15.04 -20.22
C ASN A 273 -9.80 14.62 -21.02
N ILE A 274 -9.74 13.36 -21.46
CA ILE A 274 -8.54 12.77 -22.11
C ILE A 274 -8.33 13.29 -23.54
N GLN A 275 -9.39 13.77 -24.20
CA GLN A 275 -9.30 14.29 -25.57
C GLN A 275 -8.77 15.73 -25.60
N THR A 276 -9.24 16.55 -24.65
CA THR A 276 -8.89 17.98 -24.59
C THR A 276 -7.75 18.30 -23.63
N GLY A 277 -7.47 17.41 -22.67
CA GLY A 277 -6.48 17.66 -21.62
C GLY A 277 -6.92 18.73 -20.62
N HIS A 278 -8.21 18.97 -20.44
CA HIS A 278 -8.74 19.96 -19.51
C HIS A 278 -9.46 19.32 -18.32
N TRP A 279 -9.38 19.96 -17.14
CA TRP A 279 -10.16 19.56 -15.98
C TRP A 279 -11.66 19.78 -16.21
N VAL A 280 -12.43 18.70 -16.11
CA VAL A 280 -13.89 18.73 -16.00
C VAL A 280 -14.26 18.85 -14.53
N GLY A 281 -13.67 17.98 -13.69
CA GLY A 281 -13.73 18.04 -12.25
C GLY A 281 -12.53 18.81 -11.69
N LYS A 282 -12.81 19.95 -11.05
CA LYS A 282 -11.80 20.84 -10.45
C LYS A 282 -11.69 20.70 -8.93
N GLN A 283 -12.35 19.69 -8.35
CA GLN A 283 -12.22 19.45 -6.91
C GLN A 283 -10.89 18.78 -6.64
N SER A 284 -10.17 19.27 -5.63
CA SER A 284 -8.92 18.67 -5.16
C SER A 284 -9.18 17.95 -3.85
N GLY A 285 -8.49 16.84 -3.62
CA GLY A 285 -8.63 16.06 -2.41
C GLY A 285 -7.60 14.94 -2.33
N LEU A 286 -7.73 14.12 -1.31
CA LEU A 286 -6.82 13.01 -0.99
C LEU A 286 -7.53 11.66 -0.95
N GLY A 287 -8.83 11.64 -1.27
CA GLY A 287 -9.62 10.42 -1.34
C GLY A 287 -9.74 9.91 -2.78
N ALA A 288 -10.80 9.14 -3.00
CA ALA A 288 -11.08 8.45 -4.25
C ALA A 288 -10.86 9.33 -5.50
N GLY A 289 -10.05 8.83 -6.42
CA GLY A 289 -9.74 9.47 -7.70
C GLY A 289 -8.51 10.38 -7.68
N LEU A 290 -7.84 10.58 -6.54
CA LEU A 290 -6.56 11.31 -6.46
C LEU A 290 -5.51 10.64 -5.57
N ASP A 291 -5.93 9.98 -4.48
CA ASP A 291 -5.10 9.24 -3.53
C ASP A 291 -3.82 8.61 -4.11
N SER A 292 -3.96 7.59 -4.96
CA SER A 292 -2.84 6.76 -5.42
C SER A 292 -1.90 7.50 -6.38
N PHE A 293 -2.30 8.64 -6.95
CA PHE A 293 -1.39 9.49 -7.74
C PHE A 293 -0.20 9.92 -6.89
N TYR A 294 -0.48 10.44 -5.68
CA TYR A 294 0.56 10.92 -4.78
C TYR A 294 1.43 9.77 -4.27
N GLU A 295 0.80 8.62 -3.97
CA GLU A 295 1.54 7.45 -3.53
C GLU A 295 2.51 6.94 -4.59
N TYR A 296 2.09 6.93 -5.85
CA TYR A 296 2.91 6.38 -6.94
C TYR A 296 4.12 7.23 -7.25
N LEU A 297 4.06 8.55 -7.06
CA LEU A 297 5.25 9.41 -7.15
C LEU A 297 6.32 8.97 -6.13
N LEU A 298 5.92 8.78 -4.86
CA LEU A 298 6.85 8.36 -3.82
C LEU A 298 7.31 6.90 -4.01
N LYS A 299 6.37 5.97 -4.26
CA LYS A 299 6.65 4.53 -4.46
C LYS A 299 7.56 4.32 -5.67
N SER A 300 7.34 5.04 -6.77
CA SER A 300 8.20 5.03 -7.96
C SER A 300 9.61 5.47 -7.61
N TYR A 301 9.79 6.61 -6.93
CA TYR A 301 11.12 7.04 -6.50
C TYR A 301 11.82 6.00 -5.60
N ILE A 302 11.11 5.42 -4.63
CA ILE A 302 11.67 4.40 -3.74
C ILE A 302 12.15 3.17 -4.51
N LEU A 303 11.37 2.71 -5.49
CA LEU A 303 11.70 1.51 -6.27
C LEU A 303 12.78 1.77 -7.32
N PHE A 304 12.77 2.96 -7.91
CA PHE A 304 13.45 3.22 -9.17
C PHE A 304 14.55 4.27 -9.09
N GLY A 305 14.56 5.12 -8.06
CA GLY A 305 15.54 6.19 -7.84
C GLY A 305 15.32 7.44 -8.69
N GLU A 306 14.15 7.58 -9.34
CA GLU A 306 13.85 8.67 -10.27
C GLU A 306 13.57 9.99 -9.54
N LYS A 307 14.53 10.92 -9.60
CA LYS A 307 14.49 12.18 -8.83
C LYS A 307 13.29 13.05 -9.17
N GLU A 308 12.87 13.07 -10.43
CA GLU A 308 11.72 13.86 -10.87
C GLU A 308 10.44 13.44 -10.13
N ASP A 309 10.24 12.15 -9.87
CA ASP A 309 9.07 11.67 -9.14
C ASP A 309 9.08 12.15 -7.68
N LEU A 310 10.26 12.17 -7.03
CA LEU A 310 10.41 12.72 -5.68
C LEU A 310 10.18 14.23 -5.64
N GLU A 311 10.68 14.97 -6.63
CA GLU A 311 10.47 16.42 -6.74
C GLU A 311 8.98 16.74 -6.90
N MET A 312 8.29 15.99 -7.77
CA MET A 312 6.85 16.08 -7.94
C MET A 312 6.11 15.75 -6.63
N PHE A 313 6.49 14.68 -5.95
CA PHE A 313 5.88 14.30 -4.69
C PHE A 313 6.06 15.39 -3.61
N ASN A 314 7.26 15.91 -3.43
CA ASN A 314 7.55 16.94 -2.42
C ASN A 314 6.79 18.23 -2.69
N ALA A 315 6.72 18.66 -3.95
CA ALA A 315 5.93 19.85 -4.32
C ALA A 315 4.43 19.64 -4.06
N ALA A 316 3.89 18.46 -4.42
CA ALA A 316 2.51 18.13 -4.12
C ALA A 316 2.26 18.07 -2.60
N TYR A 317 3.18 17.48 -1.83
CA TYR A 317 3.12 17.38 -0.38
C TYR A 317 3.03 18.77 0.28
N GLN A 318 3.86 19.72 -0.16
CA GLN A 318 3.83 21.10 0.33
C GLN A 318 2.49 21.80 0.03
N SER A 319 1.94 21.61 -1.18
CA SER A 319 0.61 22.12 -1.52
C SER A 319 -0.49 21.48 -0.67
N ILE A 320 -0.42 20.17 -0.43
CA ILE A 320 -1.36 19.45 0.43
C ILE A 320 -1.31 20.01 1.86
N GLN A 321 -0.11 20.16 2.43
CA GLN A 321 0.08 20.73 3.76
C GLN A 321 -0.48 22.16 3.86
N SER A 322 -0.34 22.96 2.79
CA SER A 322 -0.75 24.36 2.79
C SER A 322 -2.26 24.56 2.61
N TYR A 323 -2.92 23.70 1.82
CA TYR A 323 -4.30 23.94 1.36
C TYR A 323 -5.30 22.87 1.78
N LEU A 324 -4.85 21.65 2.07
CA LEU A 324 -5.72 20.50 2.36
C LEU A 324 -5.59 19.99 3.79
N ARG A 325 -4.46 20.23 4.46
CA ARG A 325 -4.31 19.96 5.90
C ARG A 325 -5.35 20.74 6.68
N ARG A 326 -6.04 20.06 7.59
CA ARG A 326 -7.01 20.64 8.52
C ARG A 326 -6.75 20.12 9.92
N GLY A 327 -7.30 20.81 10.92
CA GLY A 327 -7.11 20.49 12.33
C GLY A 327 -5.96 21.27 12.93
N ARG A 328 -5.53 20.84 14.11
CA ARG A 328 -4.42 21.44 14.86
C ARG A 328 -3.06 21.28 14.16
N GLU A 329 -2.13 22.17 14.51
CA GLU A 329 -0.80 22.22 13.91
C GLU A 329 0.03 20.97 14.26
N ALA A 330 0.00 20.54 15.52
CA ALA A 330 0.74 19.38 16.02
C ALA A 330 -0.20 18.25 16.48
N CYS A 331 0.26 17.00 16.38
CA CYS A 331 -0.51 15.84 16.81
C CYS A 331 -0.97 15.94 18.27
N ASN A 332 -0.15 16.39 19.21
CA ASN A 332 -0.47 16.34 20.64
C ASN A 332 -0.70 17.72 21.27
N GLU A 333 -0.69 18.80 20.49
CA GLU A 333 -0.73 20.17 21.00
C GLU A 333 -1.67 21.06 20.16
N GLY A 334 -2.29 22.04 20.81
CA GLY A 334 -3.24 22.97 20.18
C GLY A 334 -4.71 22.64 20.45
N GLU A 335 -5.60 23.49 19.94
CA GLU A 335 -7.05 23.35 20.05
C GLU A 335 -7.69 22.96 18.71
N GLY A 336 -8.75 22.15 18.75
CA GLY A 336 -9.49 21.71 17.56
C GLY A 336 -9.31 20.23 17.21
N ASP A 337 -9.80 19.85 16.03
CA ASP A 337 -9.78 18.48 15.54
C ASP A 337 -8.34 17.98 15.25
N PRO A 338 -8.08 16.67 15.32
CA PRO A 338 -6.81 16.08 14.92
C PRO A 338 -6.38 16.48 13.51
N PRO A 339 -5.06 16.55 13.23
CA PRO A 339 -4.57 16.77 11.89
C PRO A 339 -5.13 15.73 10.90
N LEU A 340 -5.79 16.22 9.87
CA LEU A 340 -6.32 15.42 8.77
C LEU A 340 -5.32 15.44 7.62
N TYR A 341 -4.51 14.39 7.57
CA TYR A 341 -3.61 13.90 6.51
C TYR A 341 -2.36 13.33 7.17
N VAL A 342 -1.72 12.29 6.59
CA VAL A 342 -0.26 12.10 6.51
C VAL A 342 0.11 10.70 6.00
N ASN A 343 1.21 10.62 5.25
CA ASN A 343 1.78 9.40 4.69
C ASN A 343 3.00 8.96 5.52
N VAL A 344 2.95 7.77 6.14
CA VAL A 344 4.07 7.20 6.94
C VAL A 344 5.37 7.11 6.12
N LEU A 345 5.26 6.90 4.81
CA LEU A 345 6.42 6.65 3.94
C LEU A 345 7.33 7.86 3.76
N ILE A 346 6.86 9.09 4.02
CA ILE A 346 7.70 10.31 3.93
C ILE A 346 8.46 10.59 5.25
N GLY A 347 8.19 9.83 6.31
CA GLY A 347 8.82 10.00 7.63
C GLY A 347 8.06 10.93 8.58
N ASP A 348 6.88 11.42 8.18
CA ASP A 348 6.00 12.19 9.05
C ASP A 348 5.18 11.23 9.94
N VAL A 349 5.85 10.68 10.95
CA VAL A 349 5.29 9.57 11.74
C VAL A 349 4.27 10.06 12.77
N GLU A 350 4.50 11.19 13.42
CA GLU A 350 3.63 11.69 14.50
C GLU A 350 2.21 12.00 14.02
N ASP A 351 2.14 12.54 12.83
CA ASP A 351 0.91 13.02 12.22
C ASP A 351 0.12 11.83 11.63
N ALA A 352 0.82 10.83 11.07
CA ALA A 352 0.24 9.54 10.70
C ALA A 352 -0.33 8.77 11.90
N ILE A 353 0.38 8.81 13.04
CA ILE A 353 -0.07 8.22 14.31
C ILE A 353 -1.43 8.83 14.71
N CYS A 354 -1.57 10.15 14.61
CA CYS A 354 -2.80 10.87 14.95
C CYS A 354 -3.99 10.47 14.06
N LEU A 355 -3.78 10.50 12.75
CA LEU A 355 -4.82 10.18 11.77
C LEU A 355 -5.28 8.72 11.89
N HIS A 356 -4.32 7.80 12.07
CA HIS A 356 -4.60 6.39 12.28
C HIS A 356 -5.47 6.16 13.52
N ALA A 357 -5.16 6.83 14.62
CA ALA A 357 -5.94 6.71 15.85
C ALA A 357 -7.39 7.20 15.69
N PHE A 358 -7.62 8.24 14.89
CA PHE A 358 -8.97 8.69 14.55
C PHE A 358 -9.76 7.59 13.82
N TYR A 359 -9.21 7.00 12.76
CA TYR A 359 -9.86 5.91 12.04
C TYR A 359 -10.04 4.66 12.90
N TYR A 360 -9.06 4.35 13.75
CA TYR A 360 -9.18 3.25 14.69
C TYR A 360 -10.28 3.49 15.72
N ALA A 361 -10.48 4.72 16.20
CA ALA A 361 -11.59 5.05 17.09
C ALA A 361 -12.96 4.80 16.43
N ILE A 362 -13.09 5.13 15.12
CA ILE A 362 -14.29 4.80 14.33
C ILE A 362 -14.46 3.27 14.25
N TRP A 363 -13.39 2.53 13.94
CA TRP A 363 -13.43 1.06 13.93
C TRP A 363 -13.89 0.48 15.27
N LYS A 364 -13.37 0.99 16.38
CA LYS A 364 -13.76 0.54 17.74
C LYS A 364 -15.23 0.82 18.04
N ARG A 365 -15.79 1.91 17.51
CA ARG A 365 -17.19 2.28 17.71
C ARG A 365 -18.15 1.42 16.91
N TYR A 366 -17.83 1.15 15.64
CA TYR A 366 -18.77 0.50 14.71
C TYR A 366 -18.43 -0.97 14.39
N GLY A 367 -17.24 -1.43 14.77
CA GLY A 367 -16.73 -2.76 14.41
C GLY A 367 -16.11 -2.85 13.01
N ALA A 368 -16.32 -1.84 12.16
CA ALA A 368 -15.75 -1.66 10.83
C ALA A 368 -15.72 -0.16 10.47
N LEU A 369 -15.05 0.24 9.38
CA LEU A 369 -15.18 1.60 8.87
C LEU A 369 -16.42 1.73 7.99
N PRO A 370 -17.29 2.74 8.20
CA PRO A 370 -18.28 3.09 7.20
C PRO A 370 -17.59 3.61 5.93
N GLU A 371 -18.13 3.29 4.75
CA GLU A 371 -17.59 3.74 3.46
C GLU A 371 -17.47 5.27 3.36
N ARG A 372 -18.36 6.02 4.03
CA ARG A 372 -18.22 7.47 4.19
C ARG A 372 -18.57 7.91 5.60
N TYR A 373 -17.64 8.62 6.23
CA TYR A 373 -17.82 9.23 7.55
C TYR A 373 -17.86 10.75 7.46
N ASN A 374 -18.90 11.36 8.03
CA ASN A 374 -19.01 12.79 8.16
C ASN A 374 -18.38 13.24 9.47
N TRP A 375 -17.23 13.90 9.36
CA TRP A 375 -16.47 14.37 10.51
C TRP A 375 -17.16 15.50 11.28
N GLN A 376 -17.91 16.38 10.60
CA GLN A 376 -18.63 17.48 11.25
C GLN A 376 -19.81 16.98 12.08
N LEU A 377 -20.54 16.01 11.53
CA LEU A 377 -21.66 15.37 12.21
C LEU A 377 -21.23 14.24 13.16
N GLN A 378 -19.96 13.84 13.10
CA GLN A 378 -19.40 12.69 13.81
C GLN A 378 -20.26 11.42 13.63
N ALA A 379 -20.72 11.21 12.39
CA ALA A 379 -21.64 10.14 12.03
C ALA A 379 -21.35 9.59 10.62
N PRO A 380 -21.66 8.31 10.36
CA PRO A 380 -21.59 7.75 9.01
C PRO A 380 -22.64 8.38 8.08
N ASP A 381 -22.22 8.75 6.88
CA ASP A 381 -23.15 9.07 5.78
C ASP A 381 -23.51 7.82 4.97
N VAL A 382 -22.55 6.89 4.83
CA VAL A 382 -22.70 5.65 4.07
C VAL A 382 -22.26 4.50 4.96
N LEU A 383 -23.21 3.66 5.36
CA LEU A 383 -23.07 2.73 6.48
C LEU A 383 -22.42 1.39 6.14
N PHE A 384 -22.32 1.01 4.87
CA PHE A 384 -21.77 -0.30 4.50
C PHE A 384 -20.24 -0.28 4.53
N TYR A 385 -19.64 -1.47 4.67
CA TYR A 385 -18.20 -1.69 4.66
C TYR A 385 -17.86 -2.79 3.64
N PRO A 386 -17.24 -2.45 2.50
CA PRO A 386 -16.94 -3.41 1.43
C PRO A 386 -15.55 -4.04 1.62
N LEU A 387 -15.15 -4.36 2.87
CA LEU A 387 -13.86 -4.99 3.19
C LEU A 387 -12.62 -4.16 2.80
N ARG A 388 -12.74 -2.83 2.91
CA ARG A 388 -11.69 -1.83 2.62
C ARG A 388 -10.39 -2.09 3.42
N PRO A 389 -9.19 -2.19 2.79
CA PRO A 389 -7.94 -2.60 3.44
C PRO A 389 -7.09 -1.44 4.02
N GLU A 390 -7.41 -0.19 3.77
CA GLU A 390 -6.50 0.96 3.95
C GLU A 390 -6.13 1.18 5.43
N LEU A 391 -7.03 0.86 6.37
CA LEU A 391 -6.71 0.92 7.80
C LEU A 391 -5.69 -0.15 8.21
N VAL A 392 -5.81 -1.38 7.73
CA VAL A 392 -4.86 -2.45 8.07
C VAL A 392 -3.51 -2.24 7.38
N GLU A 393 -3.50 -1.68 6.17
CA GLU A 393 -2.29 -1.22 5.49
C GLU A 393 -1.56 -0.15 6.33
N SER A 394 -2.27 0.90 6.73
CA SER A 394 -1.71 1.98 7.56
C SER A 394 -1.19 1.46 8.90
N THR A 395 -1.92 0.51 9.51
CA THR A 395 -1.50 -0.18 10.74
C THR A 395 -0.19 -0.94 10.53
N TYR A 396 -0.05 -1.66 9.41
CA TYR A 396 1.18 -2.37 9.08
C TYR A 396 2.35 -1.40 8.89
N LEU A 397 2.17 -0.31 8.15
CA LEU A 397 3.21 0.69 7.91
C LEU A 397 3.66 1.38 9.21
N LEU A 398 2.72 1.77 10.08
CA LEU A 398 3.03 2.33 11.39
C LEU A 398 3.73 1.34 12.32
N TYR A 399 3.32 0.06 12.30
CA TYR A 399 4.07 -0.99 13.00
C TYR A 399 5.48 -1.12 12.45
N GLN A 400 5.66 -1.06 11.13
CA GLN A 400 6.99 -1.16 10.52
C GLN A 400 7.89 0.00 10.94
N ALA A 401 7.36 1.23 10.96
CA ALA A 401 8.09 2.44 11.31
C ALA A 401 8.42 2.53 12.81
N THR A 402 7.46 2.20 13.68
CA THR A 402 7.58 2.45 15.14
C THR A 402 7.96 1.21 15.94
N LYS A 403 7.68 0.01 15.42
CA LYS A 403 7.70 -1.28 16.15
C LYS A 403 6.83 -1.30 17.41
N ASN A 404 5.91 -0.36 17.55
CA ASN A 404 5.05 -0.27 18.72
C ASN A 404 4.03 -1.44 18.73
N PRO A 405 3.98 -2.27 19.80
CA PRO A 405 3.06 -3.41 19.88
C PRO A 405 1.58 -3.02 19.84
N PHE A 406 1.23 -1.76 20.10
CA PHE A 406 -0.12 -1.23 19.93
C PHE A 406 -0.73 -1.59 18.56
N TYR A 407 0.03 -1.45 17.47
CA TYR A 407 -0.46 -1.74 16.13
C TYR A 407 -0.74 -3.23 15.90
N LEU A 408 -0.12 -4.13 16.66
CA LEU A 408 -0.48 -5.55 16.64
C LEU A 408 -1.82 -5.80 17.33
N HIS A 409 -2.14 -5.04 18.39
CA HIS A 409 -3.48 -5.07 19.01
C HIS A 409 -4.55 -4.52 18.07
N VAL A 410 -4.25 -3.43 17.34
CA VAL A 410 -5.15 -2.91 16.29
C VAL A 410 -5.41 -3.98 15.22
N GLY A 411 -4.35 -4.64 14.73
CA GLY A 411 -4.50 -5.72 13.75
C GLY A 411 -5.31 -6.91 14.26
N MET A 412 -5.17 -7.27 15.54
CA MET A 412 -6.00 -8.28 16.20
C MET A 412 -7.48 -7.86 16.22
N ASP A 413 -7.78 -6.62 16.63
CA ASP A 413 -9.16 -6.11 16.68
C ASP A 413 -9.80 -6.09 15.29
N ILE A 414 -9.05 -5.73 14.24
CA ILE A 414 -9.50 -5.79 12.84
C ILE A 414 -9.85 -7.23 12.44
N LEU A 415 -8.93 -8.19 12.64
CA LEU A 415 -9.18 -9.60 12.29
C LEU A 415 -10.41 -10.18 13.00
N GLN A 416 -10.55 -9.90 14.30
CA GLN A 416 -11.69 -10.36 15.10
C GLN A 416 -13.01 -9.73 14.64
N SER A 417 -13.00 -8.44 14.31
CA SER A 417 -14.15 -7.75 13.72
C SER A 417 -14.59 -8.39 12.40
N LEU A 418 -13.65 -8.65 11.49
CA LEU A 418 -13.93 -9.28 10.19
C LEU A 418 -14.53 -10.68 10.38
N GLU A 419 -13.90 -11.51 11.22
CA GLU A 419 -14.39 -12.86 11.55
C GLU A 419 -15.80 -12.85 12.14
N LYS A 420 -16.12 -11.83 12.96
CA LYS A 420 -17.40 -11.74 13.64
C LYS A 420 -18.51 -11.18 12.76
N TYR A 421 -18.22 -10.16 11.96
CA TYR A 421 -19.26 -9.33 11.32
C TYR A 421 -19.37 -9.53 9.82
N THR A 422 -18.33 -10.01 9.14
CA THR A 422 -18.32 -10.09 7.67
C THR A 422 -18.37 -11.54 7.17
N LYS A 423 -17.83 -12.48 7.95
CA LYS A 423 -17.86 -13.90 7.62
C LYS A 423 -19.27 -14.41 7.31
N VAL A 424 -19.44 -14.93 6.09
CA VAL A 424 -20.61 -15.66 5.63
C VAL A 424 -20.26 -17.12 5.32
N LYS A 425 -21.23 -17.88 4.78
CA LYS A 425 -21.09 -19.32 4.54
C LYS A 425 -19.88 -19.69 3.67
N SER A 426 -19.58 -18.88 2.65
CA SER A 426 -18.54 -19.21 1.68
C SER A 426 -17.33 -18.27 1.67
N VAL A 427 -17.40 -17.08 2.28
CA VAL A 427 -16.29 -16.09 2.25
C VAL A 427 -16.53 -15.02 3.32
N PHE A 428 -15.75 -13.94 3.30
CA PHE A 428 -15.86 -12.78 4.18
C PHE A 428 -16.59 -11.61 3.54
#